data_AF-A0A5C7R5L7-F1
#
_entry.id   AF-A0A5C7R5L7-F1
#
_cell.length_a   1.000
_cell.length_b   1.000
_cell.length_c   1.000
_cell.angle_alpha   90.00
_cell.angle_beta   90.00
_cell.angle_gamma   90.00
#
_symmetry.space_group_name_H-M   'P 1'
#
loop_
_entity.id
_entity.type
_entity.pdbx_description
1 polymer ?
#
loop_
_entity_poly.entity_id
_entity_poly.type
_entity_poly.pdbx_seq_one_letter_code
_entity_poly.pdbx_strand_id
1 'polypeptide(L)'
;MTMFPGVSQSQAVEAFAAGQTISSIVDQVRDSANEVVHNAGLEFGNGAFAARQNAEILIQQLNLMATELEGKTFRDLNATQKAFFINIHNTLDEMKETSSYTVRQAKQLVALSDSMLGTLPGADRTARVVDFSPRYVLADQGARSISITIIGSWIGSGEPAMSLGDKACKRLQKTESRLMFDCIMPAGGTANRVEYNKLVLMTTDRQGVWGRLSSWFGSEPVKRTYELGLAVVPRTLGSFTVAADVSSEKMTEESHVETRRADNQHCWGTRTYAWDVNARSGWQIKDKPHTRLIGDTTATDEGVQAWSQTGFRFMGKAKNNGECIRVFGKVIARDGRGHVEIEARWVEQKPETIKTRVDVPIGEIQWGVERSIPLPEGTAFVSVSSSLIDGTRYEDTSVDAPIRPWYSVSIDIENRHLIVRPRDLEYALARN
;
A
#
# COMPACT_ATOMS: atom_id res chain seq x y z
N MET A 1 7.57 -25.67 39.78
CA MET A 1 7.27 -24.23 39.59
C MET A 1 7.90 -23.49 40.76
N THR A 2 9.20 -23.23 40.64
CA THR A 2 9.99 -22.54 41.65
C THR A 2 9.85 -21.04 41.42
N MET A 3 9.15 -20.35 42.33
CA MET A 3 9.14 -18.89 42.36
C MET A 3 10.53 -18.42 42.82
N PHE A 4 11.28 -17.76 41.94
CA PHE A 4 12.43 -16.97 42.36
C PHE A 4 11.92 -15.73 43.12
N PRO A 5 12.54 -15.36 44.25
CA PRO A 5 12.19 -14.13 44.94
C PRO A 5 12.55 -12.95 44.03
N GLY A 6 11.55 -12.15 43.69
CA GLY A 6 11.72 -10.91 42.96
C GLY A 6 12.60 -9.96 43.75
N VAL A 7 13.86 -9.82 43.34
CA VAL A 7 14.62 -8.60 43.62
C VAL A 7 13.78 -7.47 43.03
N SER A 8 13.28 -6.56 43.85
CA SER A 8 12.54 -5.41 43.33
C SER A 8 13.46 -4.71 42.32
N GLN A 9 12.95 -4.30 41.15
CA GLN A 9 13.75 -3.60 40.13
C GLN A 9 14.56 -2.43 40.75
N SER A 10 14.07 -1.80 41.82
CA SER A 10 14.80 -0.77 42.57
C SER A 10 16.12 -1.24 43.20
N GLN A 11 16.19 -2.48 43.72
CA GLN A 11 17.41 -3.02 44.36
C GLN A 11 18.45 -3.46 43.33
N ALA A 12 18.03 -3.94 42.16
CA ALA A 12 18.95 -4.27 41.06
C ALA A 12 19.60 -3.00 40.49
N VAL A 13 18.85 -1.89 40.40
CA VAL A 13 19.37 -0.62 39.88
C VAL A 13 20.20 0.14 40.92
N GLU A 14 19.86 0.08 42.21
CA GLU A 14 20.74 0.61 43.27
C GLU A 14 22.08 -0.14 43.33
N ALA A 15 22.08 -1.46 43.13
CA ALA A 15 23.30 -2.26 43.01
C ALA A 15 24.10 -1.93 41.73
N PHE A 16 23.41 -1.66 40.62
CA PHE A 16 24.00 -1.24 39.34
C PHE A 16 24.75 0.10 39.46
N ALA A 17 24.21 1.05 40.22
CA ALA A 17 24.73 2.41 40.29
C ALA A 17 25.67 2.68 41.49
N ALA A 18 25.78 1.76 42.46
CA ALA A 18 26.50 1.99 43.72
C ALA A 18 28.03 2.18 43.61
N GLY A 19 28.63 2.12 42.42
CA GLY A 19 30.05 2.38 42.18
C GLY A 19 30.38 3.07 40.86
N GLN A 20 29.37 3.48 40.07
CA GLN A 20 29.60 4.12 38.78
C GLN A 20 29.74 5.65 38.94
N THR A 21 30.61 6.24 38.12
CA THR A 21 30.67 7.69 37.96
C THR A 21 29.44 8.18 37.20
N ILE A 22 29.02 9.44 37.42
CA ILE A 22 27.90 10.00 36.65
C ILE A 22 28.21 10.02 35.15
N SER A 23 29.47 10.23 34.77
CA SER A 23 29.89 10.15 33.36
C SER A 23 29.53 8.80 32.73
N SER A 24 29.80 7.68 33.41
CA SER A 24 29.48 6.34 32.92
C SER A 24 27.97 6.13 32.73
N ILE A 25 27.16 6.62 33.67
CA ILE A 25 25.70 6.52 33.59
C ILE A 25 25.17 7.38 32.44
N VAL A 26 25.67 8.61 32.31
CA VAL A 26 25.31 9.52 31.20
C VAL A 26 25.70 8.91 29.86
N ASP A 27 26.89 8.32 29.74
CA ASP A 27 27.35 7.66 28.51
C ASP A 27 26.43 6.48 28.14
N GLN A 28 26.06 5.63 29.10
CA GLN A 28 25.14 4.51 28.85
C GLN A 28 23.74 4.97 28.41
N VAL A 29 23.21 6.00 29.07
CA VAL A 29 21.92 6.59 28.70
C VAL A 29 22.02 7.22 27.30
N ARG A 30 23.13 7.90 26.99
CA ARG A 30 23.38 8.48 25.66
C ARG A 30 23.43 7.40 24.60
N ASP A 31 24.15 6.31 24.85
CA ASP A 31 24.25 5.19 23.90
C ASP A 31 22.88 4.55 23.67
N SER A 32 22.07 4.44 24.73
CA SER A 32 20.70 3.95 24.65
C SER A 32 19.78 4.89 23.86
N ALA A 33 19.91 6.20 24.05
CA ALA A 33 19.17 7.18 23.26
C ALA A 33 19.63 7.20 21.79
N ASN A 34 20.93 7.04 21.52
CA ASN A 34 21.47 6.92 20.16
C ASN A 34 20.93 5.67 19.44
N GLU A 35 20.79 4.56 20.16
CA GLU A 35 20.17 3.34 19.63
C GLU A 35 18.70 3.59 19.27
N VAL A 36 17.94 4.30 20.13
CA VAL A 36 16.57 4.73 19.80
C VAL A 36 16.55 5.63 18.55
N VAL A 37 17.48 6.59 18.43
CA VAL A 37 17.61 7.45 17.24
C VAL A 37 17.90 6.63 15.98
N HIS A 38 18.74 5.61 16.10
CA HIS A 38 19.08 4.71 15.00
C HIS A 38 17.88 3.87 14.58
N ASN A 39 17.26 3.15 15.52
CA ASN A 39 16.13 2.26 15.26
C ASN A 39 14.92 3.03 14.71
N ALA A 40 14.59 4.18 15.32
CA ALA A 40 13.53 5.06 14.83
C ALA A 40 13.85 5.68 13.46
N GLY A 41 15.13 5.77 13.07
CA GLY A 41 15.54 6.19 11.74
C GLY A 41 15.27 5.15 10.65
N LEU A 42 15.11 3.88 11.03
CA LEU A 42 14.78 2.77 10.13
C LEU A 42 13.27 2.56 9.98
N GLU A 43 12.48 3.10 10.91
CA GLU A 43 11.03 2.95 10.93
C GLU A 43 10.29 4.14 10.31
N PHE A 44 9.06 3.89 9.84
CA PHE A 44 8.17 4.90 9.29
C PHE A 44 6.91 4.98 10.15
N GLY A 45 6.81 6.02 10.98
CA GLY A 45 5.65 6.22 11.85
C GLY A 45 5.78 7.45 12.74
N ASN A 46 4.65 7.94 13.24
CA ASN A 46 4.61 9.08 14.16
C ASN A 46 5.32 8.75 15.47
N GLY A 47 5.19 7.50 15.94
CA GLY A 47 5.91 6.99 17.10
C GLY A 47 7.42 7.06 16.91
N ALA A 48 7.93 6.58 15.78
CA ALA A 48 9.34 6.62 15.42
C ALA A 48 9.86 8.07 15.31
N PHE A 49 9.16 8.95 14.57
CA PHE A 49 9.56 10.36 14.46
C PHE A 49 9.58 11.06 15.83
N ALA A 50 8.60 10.76 16.69
CA ALA A 50 8.55 11.27 18.06
C ALA A 50 9.71 10.75 18.92
N ALA A 51 9.97 9.45 18.87
CA ALA A 51 11.03 8.79 19.64
C ALA A 51 12.39 9.36 19.27
N ARG A 52 12.68 9.45 17.97
CA ARG A 52 13.91 10.03 17.45
C ARG A 52 14.13 11.45 17.96
N GLN A 53 13.17 12.34 17.75
CA GLN A 53 13.26 13.73 18.18
C GLN A 53 13.52 13.86 19.68
N ASN A 54 12.74 13.14 20.48
CA ASN A 54 12.83 13.22 21.93
C ASN A 54 14.16 12.66 22.43
N ALA A 55 14.68 11.60 21.81
CA ALA A 55 16.01 11.07 22.09
C ALA A 55 17.12 12.05 21.70
N GLU A 56 17.04 12.72 20.54
CA GLU A 56 17.98 13.77 20.13
C GLU A 56 18.01 14.94 21.15
N ILE A 57 16.84 15.41 21.59
CA ILE A 57 16.72 16.45 22.63
C ILE A 57 17.31 15.95 23.96
N LEU A 58 16.99 14.72 24.35
CA LEU A 58 17.49 14.12 25.58
C LEU A 58 19.02 14.00 25.59
N ILE A 59 19.65 13.56 24.50
CA ILE A 59 21.12 13.47 24.37
C ILE A 59 21.76 14.84 24.63
N GLN A 60 21.18 15.90 24.07
CA GLN A 60 21.69 17.26 24.25
C GLN A 60 21.54 17.72 25.70
N GLN A 61 20.41 17.40 26.34
CA GLN A 61 20.18 17.68 27.76
C GLN A 61 21.09 16.87 28.68
N LEU A 62 21.39 15.62 28.34
CA LEU A 62 22.34 14.77 29.06
C LEU A 62 23.75 15.33 29.01
N ASN A 63 24.19 15.84 27.86
CA ASN A 63 25.49 16.49 27.73
C ASN A 63 25.60 17.72 28.64
N LEU A 64 24.51 18.49 28.81
CA LEU A 64 24.47 19.61 29.75
C LEU A 64 24.60 19.13 31.21
N MET A 65 23.89 18.08 31.59
CA MET A 65 23.98 17.51 32.93
C MET A 65 25.36 16.89 33.20
N ALA A 66 25.99 16.28 32.20
CA ALA A 66 27.31 15.67 32.32
C ALA A 66 28.36 16.69 32.78
N THR A 67 28.35 17.88 32.19
CA THR A 67 29.25 18.97 32.56
C THR A 67 29.02 19.46 33.99
N GLU A 68 27.75 19.60 34.41
CA GLU A 68 27.41 20.10 35.75
C GLU A 68 27.62 19.05 36.87
N LEU A 69 27.63 17.77 36.51
CA LEU A 69 27.80 16.65 37.42
C LEU A 69 29.19 16.01 37.32
N GLU A 70 30.11 16.64 36.59
CA GLU A 70 31.48 16.17 36.43
C GLU A 70 32.15 15.94 37.79
N GLY A 71 32.83 14.81 37.93
CA GLY A 71 33.51 14.41 39.17
C GLY A 71 32.60 13.91 40.30
N LYS A 72 31.27 13.89 40.13
CA LYS A 72 30.35 13.30 41.11
C LYS A 72 30.15 11.80 40.87
N THR A 73 29.88 11.08 41.95
CA THR A 73 29.41 9.68 41.89
C THR A 73 27.90 9.63 42.02
N PHE A 74 27.29 8.50 41.63
CA PHE A 74 25.85 8.31 41.83
C PHE A 74 25.42 8.44 43.29
N ARG A 75 26.30 8.12 44.24
CA ARG A 75 25.99 8.25 45.68
C ARG A 75 25.82 9.69 46.10
N ASP A 76 26.55 10.61 45.48
CA ASP A 76 26.56 12.04 45.78
C ASP A 76 25.30 12.76 45.27
N LEU A 77 24.49 12.07 44.46
CA LEU A 77 23.22 12.58 43.98
C LEU A 77 22.13 12.55 45.06
N ASN A 78 21.26 13.55 45.04
CA ASN A 78 20.06 13.55 45.87
C ASN A 78 19.00 12.56 45.34
N ALA A 79 17.95 12.29 46.12
CA ALA A 79 16.93 11.31 45.77
C ALA A 79 16.23 11.59 44.43
N THR A 80 15.96 12.87 44.13
CA THR A 80 15.34 13.29 42.86
C THR A 80 16.26 13.01 41.67
N GLN A 81 17.54 13.31 41.82
CA GLN A 81 18.56 13.07 40.79
C GLN A 81 18.78 11.58 40.54
N LYS A 82 18.80 10.76 41.60
CA LYS A 82 18.87 9.30 41.47
C LYS A 82 17.65 8.75 40.74
N ALA A 83 16.44 9.13 41.18
CA ALA A 83 15.19 8.69 40.56
C ALA A 83 15.12 9.05 39.07
N PHE A 84 15.65 10.22 38.69
CA PHE A 84 15.72 10.63 37.29
C PHE A 84 16.50 9.64 36.41
N PHE A 85 17.75 9.31 36.77
CA PHE A 85 18.57 8.40 35.97
C PHE A 85 17.97 6.99 35.91
N ILE A 86 17.37 6.52 37.01
CA ILE A 86 16.66 5.23 37.06
C ILE A 86 15.48 5.22 36.09
N ASN A 87 14.64 6.26 36.14
CA ASN A 87 13.46 6.35 35.28
C ASN A 87 13.83 6.47 33.80
N ILE A 88 14.87 7.24 33.47
CA ILE A 88 15.34 7.36 32.10
C ILE A 88 15.88 6.03 31.58
N HIS A 89 16.70 5.34 32.36
CA HIS A 89 17.26 4.06 31.96
C HIS A 89 16.15 3.05 31.65
N ASN A 90 15.19 2.89 32.57
CA ASN A 90 14.06 1.99 32.39
C ASN A 90 13.21 2.37 31.17
N THR A 91 12.94 3.66 30.96
CA THR A 91 12.10 4.11 29.84
C THR A 91 12.83 3.90 28.50
N LEU A 92 14.15 4.12 28.44
CA LEU A 92 14.94 3.85 27.24
C LEU A 92 15.01 2.36 26.94
N ASP A 93 15.20 1.51 27.95
CA ASP A 93 15.20 0.06 27.77
C ASP A 93 13.83 -0.45 27.27
N GLU A 94 12.73 0.04 27.84
CA GLU A 94 11.37 -0.25 27.33
C GLU A 94 11.21 0.18 25.85
N MET A 95 11.74 1.35 25.49
CA MET A 95 11.71 1.84 24.11
C MET A 95 12.58 0.97 23.17
N LYS A 96 13.68 0.38 23.64
CA LYS A 96 14.47 -0.55 22.81
C LYS A 96 13.74 -1.87 22.57
N GLU A 97 13.07 -2.40 23.59
CA GLU A 97 12.44 -3.72 23.55
C GLU A 97 11.11 -3.74 22.79
N THR A 98 10.41 -2.60 22.73
CA THR A 98 9.11 -2.51 22.04
C THR A 98 9.27 -1.92 20.64
N SER A 99 8.86 -2.68 19.63
CA SER A 99 8.77 -2.20 18.23
C SER A 99 7.66 -1.15 18.01
N SER A 100 7.06 -0.62 19.07
CA SER A 100 5.95 0.35 19.00
C SER A 100 6.21 1.47 20.00
N TYR A 101 6.98 2.46 19.55
CA TYR A 101 7.30 3.63 20.35
C TYR A 101 6.05 4.46 20.63
N THR A 102 5.56 4.51 21.88
CA THR A 102 4.46 5.41 22.20
C THR A 102 4.96 6.85 22.30
N VAL A 103 4.36 7.77 21.53
CA VAL A 103 4.64 9.22 21.59
C VAL A 103 4.59 9.74 23.04
N ARG A 104 3.77 9.13 23.88
CA ARG A 104 3.63 9.45 25.31
C ARG A 104 4.91 9.16 26.10
N GLN A 105 5.50 7.97 25.98
CA GLN A 105 6.75 7.61 26.69
C GLN A 105 7.90 8.53 26.28
N ALA A 106 8.05 8.79 24.98
CA ALA A 106 9.11 9.66 24.49
C ALA A 106 8.95 11.11 24.99
N LYS A 107 7.72 11.63 25.08
CA LYS A 107 7.46 12.96 25.67
C LYS A 107 7.74 13.00 27.18
N GLN A 108 7.46 11.92 27.90
CA GLN A 108 7.73 11.82 29.33
C GLN A 108 9.23 11.90 29.62
N LEU A 109 10.09 11.29 28.79
CA LEU A 109 11.55 11.38 28.93
C LEU A 109 12.05 12.83 28.89
N VAL A 110 11.63 13.60 27.89
CA VAL A 110 12.07 15.00 27.75
C VAL A 110 11.52 15.87 28.88
N ALA A 111 10.27 15.65 29.29
CA ALA A 111 9.69 16.37 30.43
C ALA A 111 10.41 16.06 31.75
N LEU A 112 10.77 14.79 31.99
CA LEU A 112 11.57 14.37 33.15
C LEU A 112 12.95 15.02 33.12
N SER A 113 13.60 15.09 31.95
CA SER A 113 14.92 15.69 31.81
C SER A 113 14.91 17.20 31.93
N ASP A 114 13.89 17.90 31.41
CA ASP A 114 13.68 19.33 31.64
C ASP A 114 13.46 19.64 33.14
N SER A 115 12.61 18.85 33.81
CA SER A 115 12.35 18.99 35.25
C SER A 115 13.62 18.77 36.07
N MET A 116 14.41 17.73 35.74
CA MET A 116 15.66 17.42 36.40
C MET A 116 16.70 18.52 36.20
N LEU A 117 16.90 18.96 34.95
CA LEU A 117 17.78 20.07 34.63
C LEU A 117 17.40 21.28 35.46
N GLY A 118 16.11 21.62 35.56
CA GLY A 118 15.62 22.73 36.38
C GLY A 118 15.99 22.68 37.87
N THR A 119 16.40 21.52 38.40
CA THR A 119 16.88 21.38 39.80
C THR A 119 18.38 21.63 39.96
N LEU A 120 19.15 21.68 38.87
CA LEU A 120 20.59 21.93 38.94
C LEU A 120 20.88 23.42 39.25
N PRO A 121 21.90 23.72 40.06
CA PRO A 121 22.34 25.09 40.28
C PRO A 121 22.66 25.78 38.94
N GLY A 122 22.09 26.97 38.71
CA GLY A 122 22.30 27.73 37.46
C GLY A 122 21.42 27.31 36.28
N ALA A 123 20.64 26.24 36.40
CA ALA A 123 19.72 25.81 35.35
C ALA A 123 18.50 26.72 35.20
N ASP A 124 18.23 27.61 36.15
CA ASP A 124 17.25 28.69 36.00
C ASP A 124 17.59 29.66 34.87
N ARG A 125 18.79 29.53 34.28
CA ARG A 125 19.30 30.37 33.19
C ARG A 125 19.56 29.65 31.89
N THR A 126 19.59 28.32 31.89
CA THR A 126 19.93 27.53 30.71
C THR A 126 18.74 27.44 29.77
N ALA A 127 18.92 27.80 28.50
CA ALA A 127 17.92 27.55 27.47
C ALA A 127 17.68 26.05 27.36
N ARG A 128 16.44 25.60 27.16
CA ARG A 128 16.09 24.17 27.03
C ARG A 128 14.96 23.97 26.04
N VAL A 129 15.18 23.13 25.04
CA VAL A 129 14.13 22.69 24.11
C VAL A 129 13.39 21.51 24.74
N VAL A 130 12.06 21.52 24.65
CA VAL A 130 11.17 20.47 25.15
C VAL A 130 10.41 19.79 24.02
N ASP A 131 9.93 20.55 23.04
CA ASP A 131 9.21 20.00 21.88
C ASP A 131 9.42 20.90 20.66
N PHE A 132 9.16 20.35 19.47
CA PHE A 132 9.01 21.13 18.25
C PHE A 132 7.96 20.52 17.31
N SER A 133 7.38 21.37 16.46
CA SER A 133 6.36 21.00 15.48
C SER A 133 6.46 21.87 14.21
N PRO A 134 6.20 21.34 13.01
CA PRO A 134 5.89 19.95 12.71
C PRO A 134 7.14 19.05 12.80
N ARG A 135 6.92 17.76 13.07
CA ARG A 135 7.98 16.74 13.15
C ARG A 135 8.32 16.14 11.79
N TYR A 136 7.34 16.19 10.90
CA TYR A 136 7.45 15.72 9.54
C TYR A 136 6.75 16.66 8.58
N VAL A 137 7.17 16.63 7.32
CA VAL A 137 6.61 17.42 6.23
C VAL A 137 6.58 16.58 4.96
N LEU A 138 5.57 16.76 4.12
CA LEU A 138 5.56 16.12 2.80
C LEU A 138 6.68 16.66 1.89
N ALA A 139 7.30 15.79 1.09
CA ALA A 139 8.19 16.18 0.02
C ALA A 139 7.39 16.97 -1.03
N ASP A 140 7.95 18.08 -1.47
CA ASP A 140 7.35 18.93 -2.49
C ASP A 140 8.37 19.18 -3.60
N GLN A 141 7.89 19.34 -4.84
CA GLN A 141 8.75 19.58 -6.00
C GLN A 141 9.26 21.04 -6.05
N GLY A 142 8.70 21.92 -5.23
CA GLY A 142 9.09 23.33 -5.12
C GLY A 142 9.66 23.70 -3.76
N ALA A 143 10.43 24.79 -3.74
CA ALA A 143 10.79 25.44 -2.48
C ALA A 143 9.52 25.99 -1.83
N ARG A 144 9.21 25.51 -0.62
CA ARG A 144 8.05 25.93 0.16
C ARG A 144 8.45 26.40 1.54
N SER A 145 7.70 27.35 2.07
CA SER A 145 7.85 27.82 3.45
C SER A 145 7.13 26.89 4.40
N ILE A 146 7.78 26.54 5.51
CA ILE A 146 7.19 25.78 6.61
C ILE A 146 7.37 26.55 7.92
N SER A 147 6.32 26.58 8.74
CA SER A 147 6.35 27.24 10.05
C SER A 147 6.77 26.24 11.13
N ILE A 148 8.00 26.34 11.61
CA ILE A 148 8.53 25.56 12.73
C ILE A 148 8.24 26.28 14.05
N THR A 149 7.59 25.60 14.98
CA THR A 149 7.36 26.04 16.37
C THR A 149 8.26 25.25 17.30
N ILE A 150 9.03 25.95 18.14
CA ILE A 150 9.82 25.35 19.22
C ILE A 150 9.18 25.72 20.56
N ILE A 151 9.06 24.74 21.46
CA ILE A 151 8.56 24.91 22.82
C ILE A 151 9.68 24.54 23.79
N GLY A 152 9.84 25.33 24.85
CA GLY A 152 10.92 25.12 25.80
C GLY A 152 10.90 26.09 26.99
N SER A 153 12.05 26.20 27.65
CA SER A 153 12.30 27.11 28.76
C SER A 153 13.50 27.99 28.45
N TRP A 154 13.37 29.31 28.63
CA TRP A 154 14.42 30.31 28.35
C TRP A 154 14.98 30.29 26.92
N ILE A 155 14.26 29.68 25.97
CA ILE A 155 14.69 29.56 24.56
C ILE A 155 14.63 30.91 23.82
N GLY A 156 13.84 31.86 24.34
CA GLY A 156 13.76 33.23 23.84
C GLY A 156 14.87 34.15 24.34
N SER A 157 15.72 33.70 25.25
CA SER A 157 16.79 34.52 25.81
C SER A 157 17.83 34.89 24.73
N GLY A 158 18.26 36.15 24.74
CA GLY A 158 19.16 36.76 23.75
C GLY A 158 18.58 36.72 22.33
N GLU A 159 19.35 36.36 21.31
CA GLU A 159 18.90 36.41 19.90
C GLU A 159 18.89 35.02 19.26
N PRO A 160 17.79 34.25 19.42
CA PRO A 160 17.73 32.91 18.86
C PRO A 160 17.65 32.95 17.33
N ALA A 161 18.38 32.04 16.70
CA ALA A 161 18.46 31.86 15.26
C ALA A 161 18.25 30.39 14.91
N MET A 162 17.61 30.12 13.77
CA MET A 162 17.42 28.77 13.28
C MET A 162 17.87 28.66 11.83
N SER A 163 18.44 27.52 11.45
CA SER A 163 18.69 27.16 10.07
C SER A 163 18.15 25.78 9.74
N LEU A 164 17.81 25.58 8.46
CA LEU A 164 17.47 24.30 7.87
C LEU A 164 18.52 24.00 6.78
N GLY A 165 19.43 23.06 7.07
CA GLY A 165 20.68 22.95 6.32
C GLY A 165 21.46 24.27 6.37
N ASP A 166 21.85 24.78 5.20
CA ASP A 166 22.63 26.03 5.08
C ASP A 166 21.77 27.30 5.01
N LYS A 167 20.43 27.17 5.03
CA LYS A 167 19.51 28.30 4.89
C LYS A 167 19.01 28.78 6.25
N ALA A 168 19.20 30.06 6.54
CA ALA A 168 18.62 30.68 7.72
C ALA A 168 17.09 30.77 7.62
N CYS A 169 16.41 30.44 8.71
CA CYS A 169 14.97 30.59 8.84
C CYS A 169 14.62 31.98 9.38
N LYS A 170 13.52 32.55 8.89
CA LYS A 170 13.02 33.85 9.36
C LYS A 170 12.27 33.68 10.67
N ARG A 171 12.73 34.34 11.74
CA ARG A 171 12.01 34.31 13.02
C ARG A 171 10.70 35.11 12.92
N LEU A 172 9.59 34.47 13.26
CA LEU A 172 8.25 35.04 13.29
C LEU A 172 7.83 35.45 14.70
N GLN A 173 8.13 34.59 15.69
CA GLN A 173 7.75 34.82 17.09
C GLN A 173 8.91 34.49 18.03
N LYS A 174 9.04 35.29 19.09
CA LYS A 174 10.03 35.10 20.16
C LYS A 174 9.40 35.38 21.52
N THR A 175 9.38 34.36 22.37
CA THR A 175 9.04 34.44 23.80
C THR A 175 10.00 33.53 24.56
N GLU A 176 10.07 33.66 25.89
CA GLU A 176 10.96 32.80 26.68
C GLU A 176 10.61 31.31 26.60
N SER A 177 9.37 30.95 26.28
CA SER A 177 8.92 29.55 26.23
C SER A 177 8.53 29.03 24.84
N ARG A 178 8.47 29.92 23.85
CA ARG A 178 8.01 29.60 22.50
C ARG A 178 8.74 30.45 21.45
N LEU A 179 9.28 29.77 20.45
CA LEU A 179 9.80 30.38 19.24
C LEU A 179 9.00 29.90 18.02
N MET A 180 8.84 30.77 17.02
CA MET A 180 8.32 30.37 15.72
C MET A 180 9.24 30.89 14.62
N PHE A 181 9.57 30.03 13.66
CA PHE A 181 10.40 30.32 12.52
C PHE A 181 9.70 29.89 11.24
N ASP A 182 9.93 30.65 10.18
CA ASP A 182 9.54 30.34 8.82
C ASP A 182 10.78 29.88 8.06
N CYS A 183 10.81 28.59 7.72
CA CYS A 183 11.95 27.94 7.07
C CYS A 183 11.61 27.61 5.62
N ILE A 184 12.49 27.99 4.69
CA ILE A 184 12.36 27.59 3.29
C ILE A 184 12.95 26.19 3.15
N MET A 185 12.10 25.22 2.85
CA MET A 185 12.54 23.88 2.52
C MET A 185 13.45 23.92 1.28
N PRO A 186 14.61 23.24 1.28
CA PRO A 186 15.34 23.03 0.04
C PRO A 186 14.40 22.34 -0.96
N ALA A 187 14.55 22.67 -2.24
CA ALA A 187 13.85 21.93 -3.28
C ALA A 187 14.37 20.49 -3.22
N GLY A 188 13.60 19.62 -2.57
CA GLY A 188 13.90 18.21 -2.50
C GLY A 188 13.65 17.61 -3.87
N GLY A 189 14.46 16.63 -4.25
CA GLY A 189 14.06 15.73 -5.33
C GLY A 189 12.75 15.02 -4.97
N THR A 190 12.23 14.21 -5.88
CA THR A 190 11.22 13.22 -5.54
C THR A 190 11.84 12.25 -4.54
N ALA A 191 11.76 12.57 -3.24
CA ALA A 191 12.21 11.69 -2.19
C ALA A 191 11.47 10.37 -2.42
N ASN A 192 12.22 9.27 -2.51
CA ASN A 192 11.66 7.92 -2.67
C ASN A 192 11.68 7.16 -1.32
N ARG A 193 12.14 7.83 -0.27
CA ARG A 193 12.25 7.35 1.12
C ARG A 193 12.12 8.53 2.07
N VAL A 194 11.95 8.27 3.36
CA VAL A 194 12.00 9.33 4.38
C VAL A 194 13.43 9.87 4.44
N GLU A 195 13.55 11.18 4.31
CA GLU A 195 14.80 11.90 4.50
C GLU A 195 14.73 12.69 5.80
N TYR A 196 15.82 12.75 6.55
CA TYR A 196 15.88 13.53 7.78
C TYR A 196 16.73 14.77 7.54
N ASN A 197 16.08 15.92 7.50
CA ASN A 197 16.76 17.20 7.41
C ASN A 197 17.12 17.70 8.80
N LYS A 198 18.33 18.23 8.93
CA LYS A 198 18.83 18.80 10.19
C LYS A 198 18.38 20.26 10.31
N LEU A 199 17.60 20.54 11.34
CA LEU A 199 17.34 21.88 11.86
C LEU A 199 18.38 22.19 12.94
N VAL A 200 18.99 23.37 12.85
CA VAL A 200 19.95 23.85 13.85
C VAL A 200 19.36 25.08 14.52
N LEU A 201 19.07 24.98 15.81
CA LEU A 201 18.60 26.09 16.64
C LEU A 201 19.75 26.60 17.49
N MET A 202 20.16 27.84 17.29
CA MET A 202 21.08 28.54 18.16
C MET A 202 20.29 29.41 19.15
N THR A 203 20.57 29.25 20.44
CA THR A 203 20.01 30.07 21.53
C THR A 203 21.15 30.59 22.42
N THR A 204 20.80 31.43 23.40
CA THR A 204 21.75 31.93 24.38
C THR A 204 21.18 31.80 25.77
N ASP A 205 22.02 31.39 26.72
CA ASP A 205 21.61 31.29 28.12
C ASP A 205 21.26 32.67 28.69
N ARG A 206 20.30 32.70 29.60
CA ARG A 206 19.83 33.92 30.25
C ARG A 206 20.93 34.48 31.15
N GLN A 207 21.44 35.65 30.84
CA GLN A 207 22.37 36.35 31.73
C GLN A 207 21.63 36.88 32.98
N GLY A 208 22.11 36.47 34.15
CA GLY A 208 21.70 37.07 35.42
C GLY A 208 22.17 38.53 35.56
N VAL A 209 21.72 39.24 36.60
CA VAL A 209 22.07 40.66 36.85
C VAL A 209 23.59 40.86 36.89
N TRP A 210 24.32 39.98 37.57
CA TRP A 210 25.78 40.00 37.61
C TRP A 210 26.45 39.64 36.27
N GLY A 211 25.82 38.76 35.48
CA GLY A 211 26.28 38.41 34.14
C GLY A 211 26.14 39.56 33.14
N ARG A 212 25.12 40.41 33.32
CA ARG A 212 24.98 41.65 32.54
C ARG A 212 26.09 42.65 32.90
N LEU A 213 26.43 42.77 34.18
CA LEU A 213 27.56 43.60 34.63
C LEU A 213 28.91 43.06 34.14
N SER A 214 29.12 41.74 34.10
CA SER A 214 30.36 41.15 33.55
C SER A 214 30.44 41.23 32.02
N SER A 215 29.30 41.25 31.32
CA SER A 215 29.28 41.44 29.86
C SER A 215 29.79 42.81 29.43
N TRP A 216 29.67 43.84 30.29
CA TRP A 216 30.36 45.13 30.13
C TRP A 216 31.90 45.01 30.21
N PHE A 217 32.40 43.96 30.86
CA PHE A 217 33.83 43.62 30.92
C PHE A 217 34.24 42.52 29.91
N GLY A 218 33.39 42.23 28.92
CA GLY A 218 33.72 41.36 27.78
C GLY A 218 33.37 39.89 27.92
N SER A 219 32.58 39.46 28.92
CA SER A 219 32.11 38.06 28.97
C SER A 219 31.03 37.82 27.91
N GLU A 220 31.33 37.03 26.88
CA GLU A 220 30.36 36.65 25.85
C GLU A 220 29.21 35.80 26.43
N PRO A 221 27.96 35.99 25.97
CA PRO A 221 26.86 35.11 26.34
C PRO A 221 27.13 33.68 25.87
N VAL A 222 26.86 32.70 26.76
CA VAL A 222 26.99 31.28 26.44
C VAL A 222 25.97 30.92 25.37
N LYS A 223 26.46 30.59 24.17
CA LYS A 223 25.64 30.13 23.06
C LYS A 223 25.39 28.62 23.18
N ARG A 224 24.16 28.20 22.90
CA ARG A 224 23.73 26.80 22.88
C ARG A 224 23.22 26.47 21.49
N THR A 225 23.65 25.33 20.98
CA THR A 225 23.19 24.82 19.69
C THR A 225 22.38 23.56 19.93
N TYR A 226 21.17 23.54 19.38
CA TYR A 226 20.31 22.37 19.34
C TYR A 226 20.18 21.82 17.94
N GLU A 227 20.27 20.50 17.82
CA GLU A 227 20.05 19.79 16.56
C GLU A 227 18.70 19.07 16.64
N LEU A 228 17.84 19.29 15.65
CA LEU A 228 16.49 18.73 15.59
C LEU A 228 16.28 18.07 14.22
N GLY A 229 15.86 16.81 14.19
CA GLY A 229 15.57 16.10 12.94
C GLY A 229 14.16 16.34 12.41
N LEU A 230 14.03 17.02 11.26
CA LEU A 230 12.77 17.16 10.52
C LEU A 230 12.65 16.04 9.48
N ALA A 231 11.64 15.18 9.63
CA ALA A 231 11.38 14.12 8.65
C ALA A 231 10.70 14.68 7.39
N VAL A 232 11.22 14.34 6.22
CA VAL A 232 10.63 14.64 4.91
C VAL A 232 10.02 13.37 4.37
N VAL A 233 8.69 13.31 4.45
CA VAL A 233 7.90 12.17 4.02
C VAL A 233 7.60 12.29 2.53
N PRO A 234 7.89 11.29 1.71
CA PRO A 234 7.67 11.37 0.27
C PRO A 234 6.19 11.46 -0.09
N ARG A 235 5.91 12.10 -1.23
CA ARG A 235 4.53 12.34 -1.69
C ARG A 235 3.85 11.06 -2.19
N THR A 236 4.63 10.20 -2.83
CA THR A 236 4.17 8.90 -3.31
C THR A 236 4.35 7.86 -2.20
N LEU A 237 3.22 7.27 -1.80
CA LEU A 237 3.09 6.23 -0.79
C LEU A 237 3.47 4.85 -1.30
N GLY A 238 3.36 4.65 -2.59
CA GLY A 238 3.48 3.36 -3.23
C GLY A 238 2.87 3.35 -4.61
N SER A 239 2.84 2.18 -5.20
CA SER A 239 2.22 1.90 -6.50
C SER A 239 1.18 0.82 -6.36
N PHE A 240 0.24 0.78 -7.29
CA PHE A 240 -0.70 -0.33 -7.40
C PHE A 240 -0.94 -0.71 -8.86
N THR A 241 -1.25 -1.99 -9.06
CA THR A 241 -1.70 -2.56 -10.31
C THR A 241 -3.12 -3.10 -10.12
N VAL A 242 -3.92 -3.03 -11.17
CA VAL A 242 -5.30 -3.50 -11.15
C VAL A 242 -5.48 -4.50 -12.28
N ALA A 243 -6.12 -5.61 -11.98
CA ALA A 243 -6.59 -6.56 -12.99
C ALA A 243 -8.07 -6.85 -12.78
N ALA A 244 -8.81 -6.90 -13.87
CA ALA A 244 -10.24 -7.18 -13.88
C ALA A 244 -10.52 -8.45 -14.69
N ASP A 245 -11.31 -9.36 -14.14
CA ASP A 245 -11.85 -10.48 -14.90
C ASP A 245 -13.15 -10.05 -15.55
N VAL A 246 -13.14 -9.97 -16.87
CA VAL A 246 -14.28 -9.60 -17.69
C VAL A 246 -14.95 -10.86 -18.21
N SER A 247 -16.26 -10.95 -17.98
CA SER A 247 -17.10 -11.97 -18.60
C SER A 247 -17.67 -11.40 -19.90
N SER A 248 -17.38 -12.07 -21.01
CA SER A 248 -17.96 -11.73 -22.30
C SER A 248 -18.55 -12.98 -22.95
N GLU A 249 -19.55 -12.80 -23.81
CA GLU A 249 -20.11 -13.88 -24.61
C GLU A 249 -19.27 -14.03 -25.88
N LYS A 250 -18.76 -15.24 -26.10
CA LYS A 250 -18.13 -15.64 -27.36
C LYS A 250 -18.98 -16.72 -28.00
N MET A 251 -19.23 -16.59 -29.29
CA MET A 251 -19.89 -17.64 -30.07
C MET A 251 -18.87 -18.71 -30.42
N THR A 252 -19.07 -19.93 -29.93
CA THR A 252 -18.30 -21.11 -30.33
C THR A 252 -18.99 -21.77 -31.52
N GLU A 253 -18.24 -22.07 -32.57
CA GLU A 253 -18.77 -22.62 -33.83
C GLU A 253 -18.17 -24.00 -34.11
N GLU A 254 -19.00 -24.96 -34.52
CA GLU A 254 -18.60 -26.30 -34.94
C GLU A 254 -19.17 -26.63 -36.31
N SER A 255 -18.32 -27.13 -37.21
CA SER A 255 -18.72 -27.58 -38.54
C SER A 255 -19.06 -29.07 -38.51
N HIS A 256 -20.19 -29.42 -39.11
CA HIS A 256 -20.69 -30.78 -39.17
C HIS A 256 -20.86 -31.23 -40.62
N VAL A 257 -20.64 -32.52 -40.83
CA VAL A 257 -20.88 -33.21 -42.09
C VAL A 257 -21.58 -34.52 -41.77
N GLU A 258 -22.70 -34.78 -42.45
CA GLU A 258 -23.45 -36.02 -42.30
C GLU A 258 -23.83 -36.57 -43.67
N THR A 259 -23.53 -37.84 -43.91
CA THR A 259 -23.89 -38.53 -45.15
C THR A 259 -25.01 -39.51 -44.87
N ARG A 260 -26.08 -39.42 -45.65
CA ARG A 260 -27.20 -40.35 -45.61
C ARG A 260 -27.36 -41.04 -46.94
N ARG A 261 -27.64 -42.34 -46.87
CA ARG A 261 -27.89 -43.19 -48.03
C ARG A 261 -29.22 -43.91 -47.88
N ALA A 262 -29.95 -44.02 -48.99
CA ALA A 262 -31.11 -44.89 -49.10
C ALA A 262 -31.10 -45.63 -50.44
N ASP A 263 -31.49 -46.89 -50.40
CA ASP A 263 -31.65 -47.71 -51.60
C ASP A 263 -33.13 -47.88 -51.92
N ASN A 264 -33.47 -47.81 -53.21
CA ASN A 264 -34.81 -48.05 -53.70
C ASN A 264 -35.03 -49.54 -53.98
N GLN A 265 -36.23 -50.03 -53.70
CA GLN A 265 -36.56 -51.42 -54.03
C GLN A 265 -36.91 -51.57 -55.50
N HIS A 266 -36.82 -52.80 -56.00
CA HIS A 266 -37.25 -53.11 -57.36
C HIS A 266 -38.71 -52.73 -57.59
N CYS A 267 -39.00 -52.23 -58.79
CA CYS A 267 -40.34 -51.89 -59.25
C CYS A 267 -41.04 -50.77 -58.48
N TRP A 268 -40.31 -49.97 -57.69
CA TRP A 268 -40.87 -48.85 -56.92
C TRP A 268 -40.87 -47.51 -57.67
N GLY A 269 -40.31 -47.47 -58.89
CA GLY A 269 -40.23 -46.25 -59.69
C GLY A 269 -39.29 -45.22 -59.06
N THR A 270 -39.69 -43.95 -59.04
CA THR A 270 -38.93 -42.89 -58.34
C THR A 270 -39.45 -42.75 -56.91
N ARG A 271 -38.54 -42.70 -55.93
CA ARG A 271 -38.87 -42.48 -54.52
C ARG A 271 -38.10 -41.30 -53.97
N THR A 272 -38.78 -40.50 -53.16
CA THR A 272 -38.16 -39.43 -52.38
C THR A 272 -37.91 -39.91 -50.96
N TYR A 273 -36.70 -39.66 -50.47
CA TYR A 273 -36.28 -39.90 -49.10
C TYR A 273 -36.03 -38.56 -48.43
N ALA A 274 -36.41 -38.46 -47.16
CA ALA A 274 -36.24 -37.26 -46.34
C ALA A 274 -35.50 -37.63 -45.06
N TRP A 275 -34.52 -36.81 -44.69
CA TRP A 275 -33.78 -36.97 -43.44
C TRP A 275 -33.86 -35.68 -42.64
N ASP A 276 -34.21 -35.82 -41.36
CA ASP A 276 -34.31 -34.71 -40.41
C ASP A 276 -33.02 -34.62 -39.59
N VAL A 277 -32.49 -33.40 -39.47
CA VAL A 277 -31.33 -33.06 -38.66
C VAL A 277 -31.77 -32.02 -37.64
N ASN A 278 -31.50 -32.27 -36.36
CA ASN A 278 -31.80 -31.34 -35.28
C ASN A 278 -30.49 -30.79 -34.71
N ALA A 279 -30.51 -29.52 -34.30
CA ALA A 279 -29.40 -28.93 -33.59
C ALA A 279 -29.17 -29.65 -32.25
N ARG A 280 -27.91 -29.74 -31.80
CA ARG A 280 -27.59 -30.28 -30.47
C ARG A 280 -28.17 -29.39 -29.36
N SER A 281 -28.39 -29.98 -28.18
CA SER A 281 -28.93 -29.25 -27.01
C SER A 281 -28.08 -28.03 -26.65
N GLY A 282 -28.69 -26.84 -26.65
CA GLY A 282 -28.01 -25.56 -26.39
C GLY A 282 -27.24 -24.98 -27.58
N TRP A 283 -27.29 -25.61 -28.76
CA TRP A 283 -26.69 -25.13 -30.00
C TRP A 283 -27.76 -24.66 -30.99
N GLN A 284 -27.37 -23.81 -31.92
CA GLN A 284 -28.20 -23.31 -33.01
C GLN A 284 -27.48 -23.47 -34.35
N ILE A 285 -28.20 -23.86 -35.40
CA ILE A 285 -27.67 -23.86 -36.75
C ILE A 285 -27.52 -22.40 -37.21
N LYS A 286 -26.28 -21.97 -37.44
CA LYS A 286 -25.91 -20.58 -37.73
C LYS A 286 -26.44 -20.11 -39.08
N ASP A 287 -26.16 -20.90 -40.12
CA ASP A 287 -26.47 -20.57 -41.51
C ASP A 287 -27.26 -21.69 -42.18
N LYS A 288 -27.89 -21.39 -43.32
CA LYS A 288 -28.62 -22.40 -44.11
C LYS A 288 -27.65 -23.53 -44.53
N PRO A 289 -27.95 -24.81 -44.21
CA PRO A 289 -27.10 -25.94 -44.57
C PRO A 289 -26.94 -26.10 -46.09
N HIS A 290 -25.89 -26.79 -46.48
CA HIS A 290 -25.61 -27.16 -47.87
C HIS A 290 -25.71 -28.68 -48.04
N THR A 291 -26.30 -29.12 -49.14
CA THR A 291 -26.35 -30.54 -49.50
C THR A 291 -25.61 -30.76 -50.81
N ARG A 292 -25.08 -31.98 -50.98
CA ARG A 292 -24.46 -32.42 -52.23
C ARG A 292 -24.74 -33.89 -52.46
N LEU A 293 -25.18 -34.22 -53.67
CA LEU A 293 -25.30 -35.60 -54.13
C LEU A 293 -23.90 -36.25 -54.27
N ILE A 294 -23.76 -37.49 -53.80
CA ILE A 294 -22.54 -38.30 -53.92
C ILE A 294 -22.83 -39.52 -54.79
N GLY A 295 -21.94 -39.79 -55.77
CA GLY A 295 -21.80 -41.11 -56.40
C GLY A 295 -22.71 -41.43 -57.61
N ASP A 296 -24.01 -41.16 -57.57
CA ASP A 296 -24.98 -41.66 -58.58
C ASP A 296 -25.44 -40.59 -59.57
N THR A 297 -25.45 -40.90 -60.87
CA THR A 297 -25.95 -40.02 -61.96
C THR A 297 -27.47 -40.10 -62.16
N THR A 298 -28.14 -41.10 -61.58
CA THR A 298 -29.60 -41.31 -61.72
C THR A 298 -30.42 -40.77 -60.54
N ALA A 299 -29.74 -40.32 -59.47
CA ALA A 299 -30.34 -39.68 -58.31
C ALA A 299 -30.42 -38.15 -58.46
N THR A 300 -31.25 -37.50 -57.64
CA THR A 300 -31.36 -36.04 -57.60
C THR A 300 -31.37 -35.56 -56.16
N ASP A 301 -30.56 -34.55 -55.85
CA ASP A 301 -30.63 -33.80 -54.58
C ASP A 301 -31.71 -32.72 -54.69
N GLU A 302 -32.71 -32.76 -53.80
CA GLU A 302 -33.79 -31.78 -53.73
C GLU A 302 -33.48 -30.62 -52.77
N GLY A 303 -32.29 -30.63 -52.17
CA GLY A 303 -31.78 -29.58 -51.30
C GLY A 303 -32.35 -29.64 -49.88
N VAL A 304 -32.08 -28.56 -49.16
CA VAL A 304 -32.54 -28.33 -47.79
C VAL A 304 -33.95 -27.74 -47.78
N GLN A 305 -34.82 -28.36 -47.01
CA GLN A 305 -36.22 -28.01 -46.75
C GLN A 305 -36.41 -27.71 -45.26
N ALA A 306 -37.44 -26.91 -44.91
CA ALA A 306 -37.85 -26.65 -43.53
C ALA A 306 -36.71 -26.26 -42.56
N TRP A 307 -35.75 -25.45 -43.04
CA TRP A 307 -34.63 -24.99 -42.22
C TRP A 307 -35.05 -23.95 -41.16
N SER A 308 -34.48 -24.11 -39.97
CA SER A 308 -34.54 -23.20 -38.84
C SER A 308 -33.24 -23.28 -38.05
N GLN A 309 -33.08 -22.42 -37.03
CA GLN A 309 -31.95 -22.51 -36.10
C GLN A 309 -31.95 -23.81 -35.27
N THR A 310 -33.08 -24.52 -35.15
CA THR A 310 -33.19 -25.74 -34.34
C THR A 310 -33.09 -27.03 -35.15
N GLY A 311 -33.15 -26.95 -36.48
CA GLY A 311 -33.09 -28.14 -37.33
C GLY A 311 -33.43 -27.85 -38.79
N PHE A 312 -33.22 -28.85 -39.63
CA PHE A 312 -33.57 -28.83 -41.05
C PHE A 312 -33.89 -30.23 -41.56
N ARG A 313 -34.54 -30.28 -42.72
CA ARG A 313 -34.76 -31.51 -43.48
C ARG A 313 -33.99 -31.44 -44.79
N PHE A 314 -33.39 -32.52 -45.24
CA PHE A 314 -32.89 -32.61 -46.62
C PHE A 314 -33.47 -33.81 -47.34
N MET A 315 -33.62 -33.68 -48.66
CA MET A 315 -34.40 -34.62 -49.46
C MET A 315 -33.64 -35.05 -50.70
N GLY A 316 -33.78 -36.33 -51.05
CA GLY A 316 -33.16 -36.92 -52.23
C GLY A 316 -34.12 -37.85 -52.95
N LYS A 317 -34.06 -37.83 -54.28
CA LYS A 317 -34.81 -38.75 -55.15
C LYS A 317 -33.89 -39.85 -55.67
N ALA A 318 -34.25 -41.11 -55.41
CA ALA A 318 -33.67 -42.27 -56.07
C ALA A 318 -34.60 -42.75 -57.18
N LYS A 319 -34.04 -42.99 -58.37
CA LYS A 319 -34.77 -43.53 -59.52
C LYS A 319 -34.18 -44.87 -59.92
N ASN A 320 -35.03 -45.88 -60.09
CA ASN A 320 -34.59 -47.17 -60.61
C ASN A 320 -34.15 -47.04 -62.08
N ASN A 321 -33.17 -47.86 -62.48
CA ASN A 321 -32.69 -47.91 -63.85
C ASN A 321 -33.50 -48.96 -64.63
N GLY A 322 -34.43 -48.51 -65.47
CA GLY A 322 -35.35 -49.34 -66.25
C GLY A 322 -36.73 -49.50 -65.62
N GLU A 323 -37.54 -50.40 -66.19
CA GLU A 323 -38.90 -50.69 -65.74
C GLU A 323 -39.08 -52.18 -65.48
N CYS A 324 -39.83 -52.53 -64.44
CA CYS A 324 -40.18 -53.92 -64.20
C CYS A 324 -41.20 -54.42 -65.21
N ILE A 325 -40.90 -55.56 -65.83
CA ILE A 325 -41.80 -56.19 -66.80
C ILE A 325 -42.77 -57.11 -66.06
N ARG A 326 -44.07 -56.89 -66.27
CA ARG A 326 -45.15 -57.68 -65.68
C ARG A 326 -45.94 -58.40 -66.76
N VAL A 327 -46.18 -59.70 -66.56
CA VAL A 327 -47.04 -60.52 -67.42
C VAL A 327 -48.08 -61.20 -66.53
N PHE A 328 -49.37 -61.00 -66.84
CA PHE A 328 -50.49 -61.44 -66.01
C PHE A 328 -50.38 -61.01 -64.53
N GLY A 329 -49.94 -59.77 -64.29
CA GLY A 329 -49.79 -59.20 -62.94
C GLY A 329 -48.54 -59.65 -62.15
N LYS A 330 -47.83 -60.70 -62.62
CA LYS A 330 -46.59 -61.18 -62.00
C LYS A 330 -45.37 -60.50 -62.61
N VAL A 331 -44.44 -60.06 -61.75
CA VAL A 331 -43.16 -59.47 -62.19
C VAL A 331 -42.26 -60.59 -62.70
N ILE A 332 -41.90 -60.54 -63.99
CA ILE A 332 -41.06 -61.55 -64.66
C ILE A 332 -39.63 -61.05 -64.92
N ALA A 333 -39.42 -59.72 -64.94
CA ALA A 333 -38.10 -59.10 -64.96
C ALA A 333 -38.11 -57.86 -64.04
N ARG A 334 -37.02 -57.68 -63.29
CA ARG A 334 -36.86 -56.57 -62.35
C ARG A 334 -35.96 -55.49 -62.96
N ASP A 335 -36.26 -54.24 -62.63
CA ASP A 335 -35.42 -53.08 -62.95
C ASP A 335 -34.11 -53.08 -62.13
N GLY A 336 -33.15 -52.23 -62.50
CA GLY A 336 -32.00 -51.94 -61.66
C GLY A 336 -32.41 -51.09 -60.46
N ARG A 337 -32.00 -51.45 -59.24
CA ARG A 337 -32.26 -50.63 -58.04
C ARG A 337 -31.52 -49.31 -58.14
N GLY A 338 -32.25 -48.21 -57.97
CA GLY A 338 -31.66 -46.89 -57.75
C GLY A 338 -31.19 -46.75 -56.30
N HIS A 339 -30.25 -45.85 -56.07
CA HIS A 339 -29.88 -45.42 -54.73
C HIS A 339 -29.68 -43.91 -54.72
N VAL A 340 -29.74 -43.30 -53.54
CA VAL A 340 -29.43 -41.89 -53.35
C VAL A 340 -28.53 -41.76 -52.14
N GLU A 341 -27.45 -41.00 -52.28
CA GLU A 341 -26.52 -40.69 -51.22
C GLU A 341 -26.27 -39.18 -51.22
N ILE A 342 -26.61 -38.53 -50.10
CA ILE A 342 -26.51 -37.07 -49.95
C ILE A 342 -25.65 -36.77 -48.73
N GLU A 343 -24.68 -35.87 -48.91
CA GLU A 343 -23.89 -35.27 -47.85
C GLU A 343 -24.48 -33.90 -47.50
N ALA A 344 -24.85 -33.72 -46.25
CA ALA A 344 -25.26 -32.44 -45.68
C ALA A 344 -24.10 -31.83 -44.87
N ARG A 345 -23.89 -30.52 -45.01
CA ARG A 345 -22.89 -29.73 -44.29
C ARG A 345 -23.55 -28.53 -43.62
N TRP A 346 -23.27 -28.31 -42.34
CA TRP A 346 -23.79 -27.16 -41.59
C TRP A 346 -22.82 -26.71 -40.50
N VAL A 347 -23.05 -25.50 -39.97
CA VAL A 347 -22.32 -24.96 -38.83
C VAL A 347 -23.31 -24.76 -37.69
N GLU A 348 -22.99 -25.32 -36.53
CA GLU A 348 -23.68 -25.02 -35.28
C GLU A 348 -22.91 -23.97 -34.50
N GLN A 349 -23.62 -23.10 -33.78
CA GLN A 349 -23.08 -22.10 -32.89
C GLN A 349 -23.75 -22.14 -31.52
N LYS A 350 -22.99 -21.82 -30.47
CA LYS A 350 -23.49 -21.70 -29.10
C LYS A 350 -22.81 -20.51 -28.40
N PRO A 351 -23.56 -19.68 -27.66
CA PRO A 351 -22.96 -18.67 -26.80
C PRO A 351 -22.27 -19.35 -25.62
N GLU A 352 -20.99 -19.04 -25.43
CA GLU A 352 -20.20 -19.44 -24.27
C GLU A 352 -19.69 -18.21 -23.54
N THR A 353 -19.88 -18.18 -22.22
CA THR A 353 -19.29 -17.15 -21.37
C THR A 353 -17.81 -17.44 -21.21
N ILE A 354 -16.97 -16.59 -21.78
CA ILE A 354 -15.53 -16.62 -21.56
C ILE A 354 -15.15 -15.60 -20.49
N LYS A 355 -14.23 -15.98 -19.61
CA LYS A 355 -13.59 -15.06 -18.66
C LYS A 355 -12.24 -14.67 -19.20
N THR A 356 -12.00 -13.39 -19.37
CA THR A 356 -10.71 -12.84 -19.80
C THR A 356 -10.19 -11.88 -18.76
N ARG A 357 -8.94 -12.07 -18.33
CA ARG A 357 -8.26 -11.13 -17.43
C ARG A 357 -7.74 -9.96 -18.25
N VAL A 358 -8.15 -8.75 -17.88
CA VAL A 358 -7.73 -7.50 -18.49
C VAL A 358 -6.93 -6.72 -17.47
N ASP A 359 -5.69 -6.35 -17.84
CA ASP A 359 -4.90 -5.45 -17.02
C ASP A 359 -5.41 -4.01 -17.20
N VAL A 360 -5.67 -3.36 -16.08
CA VAL A 360 -6.17 -1.99 -15.98
C VAL A 360 -4.98 -1.07 -15.62
N PRO A 361 -5.00 0.23 -15.96
CA PRO A 361 -3.82 1.09 -15.80
C PRO A 361 -3.20 1.06 -14.39
N ILE A 362 -1.87 0.98 -14.38
CA ILE A 362 -1.02 1.09 -13.18
C ILE A 362 -1.12 2.52 -12.64
N GLY A 363 -1.21 2.64 -11.31
CA GLY A 363 -1.29 3.94 -10.65
C GLY A 363 -0.32 4.08 -9.48
N GLU A 364 -0.12 5.33 -9.06
CA GLU A 364 0.58 5.67 -7.83
C GLU A 364 -0.43 6.04 -6.74
N ILE A 365 -0.14 5.62 -5.51
CA ILE A 365 -0.84 6.08 -4.31
C ILE A 365 -0.10 7.35 -3.87
N GLN A 366 -0.79 8.49 -3.87
CA GLN A 366 -0.20 9.78 -3.48
C GLN A 366 -1.01 10.40 -2.35
N TRP A 367 -0.34 11.02 -1.37
CA TRP A 367 -1.02 11.67 -0.26
C TRP A 367 -2.01 12.74 -0.74
N GLY A 368 -3.21 12.73 -0.16
CA GLY A 368 -4.28 13.70 -0.46
C GLY A 368 -4.87 13.61 -1.87
N VAL A 369 -4.46 12.63 -2.69
CA VAL A 369 -4.97 12.45 -4.05
C VAL A 369 -5.82 11.19 -4.11
N GLU A 370 -7.12 11.36 -4.31
CA GLU A 370 -8.01 10.25 -4.65
C GLU A 370 -7.87 9.89 -6.14
N ARG A 371 -7.79 8.59 -6.44
CA ARG A 371 -7.75 8.08 -7.81
C ARG A 371 -9.00 7.26 -8.07
N SER A 372 -9.81 7.69 -9.03
CA SER A 372 -10.91 6.91 -9.60
C SER A 372 -10.47 6.29 -10.92
N ILE A 373 -10.66 4.98 -11.05
CA ILE A 373 -10.26 4.19 -12.20
C ILE A 373 -11.53 3.53 -12.78
N PRO A 374 -11.84 3.78 -14.07
CA PRO A 374 -12.96 3.11 -14.71
C PRO A 374 -12.61 1.63 -14.94
N LEU A 375 -13.59 0.75 -14.67
CA LEU A 375 -13.48 -0.67 -14.92
C LEU A 375 -14.06 -1.02 -16.31
N PRO A 376 -13.50 -2.02 -17.00
CA PRO A 376 -14.05 -2.50 -18.28
C PRO A 376 -15.50 -2.97 -18.15
N GLU A 377 -16.26 -2.88 -19.25
CA GLU A 377 -17.61 -3.47 -19.32
C GLU A 377 -17.55 -4.99 -19.11
N GLY A 378 -18.56 -5.55 -18.43
CA GLY A 378 -18.62 -6.98 -18.13
C GLY A 378 -17.66 -7.45 -17.03
N THR A 379 -17.05 -6.52 -16.28
CA THR A 379 -16.21 -6.86 -15.13
C THR A 379 -17.02 -7.62 -14.09
N ALA A 380 -16.58 -8.83 -13.75
CA ALA A 380 -17.20 -9.69 -12.75
C ALA A 380 -16.37 -9.77 -11.47
N PHE A 381 -15.06 -9.54 -11.56
CA PHE A 381 -14.13 -9.59 -10.44
C PHE A 381 -12.98 -8.61 -10.66
N VAL A 382 -12.47 -8.03 -9.57
CA VAL A 382 -11.32 -7.13 -9.60
C VAL A 382 -10.32 -7.54 -8.53
N SER A 383 -9.04 -7.55 -8.89
CA SER A 383 -7.92 -7.67 -7.97
C SER A 383 -7.02 -6.44 -8.07
N VAL A 384 -6.57 -5.95 -6.92
CA VAL A 384 -5.65 -4.82 -6.78
C VAL A 384 -4.43 -5.31 -6.04
N SER A 385 -3.26 -5.20 -6.66
CA SER A 385 -1.98 -5.47 -6.01
C SER A 385 -1.28 -4.15 -5.73
N SER A 386 -0.88 -3.92 -4.49
CA SER A 386 -0.20 -2.69 -4.07
C SER A 386 1.17 -3.00 -3.50
N SER A 387 2.10 -2.07 -3.69
CA SER A 387 3.42 -2.06 -3.06
C SER A 387 3.63 -0.69 -2.44
N LEU A 388 3.78 -0.66 -1.13
CA LEU A 388 3.96 0.57 -0.36
C LEU A 388 5.45 0.89 -0.16
N ILE A 389 5.70 2.10 0.32
CA ILE A 389 7.05 2.63 0.52
C ILE A 389 7.82 1.96 1.67
N ASP A 390 7.11 1.42 2.65
CA ASP A 390 7.69 0.58 3.70
C ASP A 390 8.06 -0.84 3.19
N GLY A 391 7.83 -1.12 1.90
CA GLY A 391 8.05 -2.41 1.27
C GLY A 391 6.89 -3.40 1.43
N THR A 392 5.87 -3.05 2.22
CA THR A 392 4.70 -3.90 2.45
C THR A 392 3.89 -4.03 1.17
N ARG A 393 3.40 -5.24 0.91
CA ARG A 393 2.53 -5.54 -0.22
C ARG A 393 1.16 -5.98 0.27
N TYR A 394 0.11 -5.49 -0.37
CA TYR A 394 -1.25 -5.94 -0.14
C TYR A 394 -1.90 -6.37 -1.45
N GLU A 395 -2.78 -7.36 -1.33
CA GLU A 395 -3.67 -7.77 -2.39
C GLU A 395 -5.11 -7.58 -1.88
N ASP A 396 -5.86 -6.74 -2.58
CA ASP A 396 -7.27 -6.47 -2.31
C ASP A 396 -8.11 -7.00 -3.46
N THR A 397 -9.33 -7.43 -3.16
CA THR A 397 -10.25 -7.96 -4.17
C THR A 397 -11.61 -7.31 -4.04
N SER A 398 -12.45 -7.42 -5.07
CA SER A 398 -13.83 -6.94 -5.02
C SER A 398 -14.70 -7.61 -3.94
N VAL A 399 -14.24 -8.73 -3.37
CA VAL A 399 -14.92 -9.46 -2.28
C VAL A 399 -14.34 -9.09 -0.92
N ASP A 400 -13.05 -8.76 -0.87
CA ASP A 400 -12.33 -8.42 0.35
C ASP A 400 -11.33 -7.29 0.07
N ALA A 401 -11.78 -6.06 0.32
CA ALA A 401 -10.98 -4.84 0.22
C ALA A 401 -10.93 -4.16 1.59
N PRO A 402 -10.17 -4.73 2.55
CA PRO A 402 -10.14 -4.20 3.90
C PRO A 402 -9.46 -2.84 3.94
N ILE A 403 -9.78 -2.09 5.00
CA ILE A 403 -9.10 -0.83 5.27
C ILE A 403 -7.63 -1.12 5.59
N ARG A 404 -6.72 -0.69 4.71
CA ARG A 404 -5.27 -0.77 4.93
C ARG A 404 -4.80 0.44 5.78
N PRO A 405 -3.65 0.36 6.48
CA PRO A 405 -3.15 1.44 7.32
C PRO A 405 -2.96 2.76 6.55
N TRP A 406 -2.51 2.66 5.30
CA TRP A 406 -2.06 3.78 4.48
C TRP A 406 -3.09 4.28 3.47
N TYR A 407 -4.01 3.42 3.04
CA TYR A 407 -5.01 3.73 2.03
C TYR A 407 -6.23 2.83 2.19
N SER A 408 -7.29 3.13 1.44
CA SER A 408 -8.44 2.24 1.28
C SER A 408 -8.77 2.09 -0.19
N VAL A 409 -9.16 0.88 -0.57
CA VAL A 409 -9.76 0.60 -1.87
C VAL A 409 -11.26 0.47 -1.68
N SER A 410 -12.01 1.12 -2.56
CA SER A 410 -13.44 0.87 -2.72
C SER A 410 -13.67 0.41 -4.16
N ILE A 411 -14.32 -0.74 -4.32
CA ILE A 411 -14.57 -1.34 -5.63
C ILE A 411 -16.08 -1.41 -5.80
N ASP A 412 -16.57 -0.73 -6.82
CA ASP A 412 -17.97 -0.69 -7.19
C ASP A 412 -18.12 -1.26 -8.61
N ILE A 413 -18.44 -2.55 -8.67
CA ILE A 413 -18.60 -3.27 -9.94
C ILE A 413 -19.83 -2.75 -10.70
N GLU A 414 -20.92 -2.42 -10.00
CA GLU A 414 -22.17 -1.96 -10.61
C GLU A 414 -21.98 -0.63 -11.32
N ASN A 415 -21.32 0.32 -10.67
CA ASN A 415 -21.00 1.62 -11.27
C ASN A 415 -19.71 1.58 -12.10
N ARG A 416 -19.00 0.44 -12.15
CA ARG A 416 -17.75 0.21 -12.90
C ARG A 416 -16.63 1.17 -12.50
N HIS A 417 -16.45 1.38 -11.20
CA HIS A 417 -15.40 2.23 -10.68
C HIS A 417 -14.62 1.55 -9.56
N LEU A 418 -13.31 1.77 -9.58
CA LEU A 418 -12.42 1.48 -8.47
C LEU A 418 -11.86 2.79 -7.95
N ILE A 419 -11.92 3.00 -6.64
CA ILE A 419 -11.43 4.20 -5.97
C ILE A 419 -10.30 3.79 -5.02
N VAL A 420 -9.10 4.32 -5.26
CA VAL A 420 -7.98 4.25 -4.32
C VAL A 420 -7.89 5.60 -3.60
N ARG A 421 -8.10 5.59 -2.29
CA ARG A 421 -8.05 6.79 -1.45
C ARG A 421 -6.96 6.65 -0.40
N PRO A 422 -5.95 7.55 -0.37
CA PRO A 422 -4.98 7.59 0.71
C PRO A 422 -5.67 7.95 2.03
N ARG A 423 -5.15 7.42 3.13
CA ARG A 423 -5.58 7.86 4.47
C ARG A 423 -5.02 9.26 4.76
N ASP A 424 -5.59 9.89 5.78
CA ASP A 424 -4.96 11.07 6.36
C ASP A 424 -3.56 10.73 6.88
N LEU A 425 -2.63 11.67 6.71
CA LEU A 425 -1.21 11.46 7.04
C LEU A 425 -1.02 11.20 8.54
N GLU A 426 -1.71 11.92 9.42
CA GLU A 426 -1.63 11.70 10.87
C GLU A 426 -2.19 10.32 11.23
N TYR A 427 -3.30 9.93 10.61
CA TYR A 427 -3.91 8.62 10.84
C TYR A 427 -3.02 7.46 10.39
N ALA A 428 -2.47 7.56 9.18
CA ALA A 428 -1.60 6.52 8.62
C ALA A 428 -0.30 6.37 9.40
N LEU A 429 0.27 7.48 9.87
CA LEU A 429 1.46 7.48 10.71
C LEU A 429 1.20 7.03 12.15
N ALA A 430 -0.04 7.01 12.63
CA ALA A 430 -0.37 6.63 14.00
C ALA A 430 -0.55 5.11 14.21
N ARG A 431 -0.75 4.35 13.12
CA ARG A 431 -1.05 2.90 13.16
C ARG A 431 0.11 2.00 12.74
N ASN A 432 1.18 2.59 12.23
CA ASN A 432 2.48 1.97 12.06
C ASN A 432 3.42 2.57 13.11
#